data_AF-J8CAY4-F1
#
_entry.id   AF-J8CAY4-F1
#
_cell.length_a   1.000
_cell.length_b   1.000
_cell.length_c   1.000
_cell.angle_alpha   90.00
_cell.angle_beta   90.00
_cell.angle_gamma   90.00
#
_symmetry.space_group_name_H-M   'P 1'
#
loop_
_entity.id
_entity.type
_entity.pdbx_description
1 polymer ?
#
loop_
_entity_poly.entity_id
_entity_poly.type
_entity_poly.pdbx_seq_one_letter_code
_entity_poly.pdbx_strand_id
1 'polypeptide(L)'
;MKKHFSKTQFMGMLLIIFGFGLFLDMILGHFEPGGLIFAFIMIMFGRHYRKKNRYVRGNVFLFVGGIVFLFFLFSSAAFVLVVFACLALIGYQLIQQGHQQKAMKVEIKEKGYIDEEKQIYRTEPYIKNMFVGNVRMMDHIYEIEDINVQYGACDVEIDLTTAMIPEGETVIVIRGVIGNIRLYVPYDIELSLNHSVIVGRVLLPGHEETGFNRNVTFRTEQYKEAPRRIKIISSLVVGDTEVRKV
;
A
#
# COMPACT_ATOMS: atom_id res chain seq x y z
N MET A 1 -11.37 18.77 -20.06
CA MET A 1 -11.40 17.49 -20.80
C MET A 1 -10.09 16.76 -20.55
N LYS A 2 -10.08 15.64 -19.79
CA LYS A 2 -8.86 14.82 -19.61
C LYS A 2 -8.62 14.06 -20.91
N LYS A 3 -7.61 14.43 -21.69
CA LYS A 3 -7.24 13.72 -22.91
C LYS A 3 -6.53 12.43 -22.48
N HIS A 4 -7.27 11.32 -22.43
CA HIS A 4 -6.67 10.01 -22.22
C HIS A 4 -5.89 9.64 -23.48
N PHE A 5 -4.57 9.52 -23.36
CA PHE A 5 -3.75 8.98 -24.43
C PHE A 5 -4.18 7.54 -24.71
N SER A 6 -4.36 7.21 -25.99
CA SER A 6 -4.62 5.82 -26.38
C SER A 6 -3.42 4.94 -26.03
N LYS A 7 -3.64 3.63 -25.82
CA LYS A 7 -2.54 2.68 -25.57
C LYS A 7 -1.45 2.75 -26.65
N THR A 8 -1.85 3.00 -27.90
CA THR A 8 -0.94 3.17 -29.04
C THR A 8 -0.13 4.46 -28.97
N GLN A 9 -0.74 5.59 -28.57
CA GLN A 9 -0.03 6.86 -28.37
C GLN A 9 0.98 6.77 -27.23
N PHE A 10 0.60 6.10 -26.14
CA PHE A 10 1.48 5.87 -25.01
C PHE A 10 2.71 5.03 -25.39
N MET A 11 2.50 3.92 -26.11
CA MET A 11 3.58 3.07 -26.59
C MET A 11 4.49 3.81 -27.59
N GLY A 12 3.91 4.64 -28.47
CA GLY A 12 4.67 5.49 -29.38
C GLY A 12 5.57 6.49 -28.65
N MET A 13 5.06 7.13 -27.59
CA MET A 13 5.84 8.06 -26.76
C MET A 13 7.01 7.35 -26.06
N LEU A 14 6.78 6.17 -25.49
CA LEU A 14 7.84 5.37 -24.87
C LEU A 14 8.92 4.97 -25.89
N LEU A 15 8.53 4.58 -27.11
CA LEU A 15 9.48 4.24 -28.18
C LEU A 15 10.32 5.45 -28.62
N ILE A 16 9.72 6.64 -28.71
CA ILE A 16 10.45 7.87 -29.03
C ILE A 16 11.47 8.20 -27.93
N ILE A 17 11.07 8.13 -26.66
CA ILE A 17 11.96 8.38 -25.51
C ILE A 17 13.11 7.35 -25.48
N PHE A 18 12.79 6.08 -25.72
CA PHE A 18 13.77 5.02 -25.80
C PHE A 18 14.77 5.25 -26.94
N GLY A 19 14.30 5.58 -28.14
CA GLY A 19 15.15 5.91 -29.29
C GLY A 19 16.05 7.13 -29.04
N PHE A 20 15.52 8.16 -28.38
CA PHE A 20 16.31 9.33 -27.98
C PHE A 20 17.41 8.97 -26.98
N GLY A 21 17.13 8.11 -26.00
CA GLY A 21 18.16 7.67 -25.07
C GLY A 21 19.25 6.82 -25.71
N LEU A 22 18.92 5.97 -26.70
CA LEU A 22 19.94 5.25 -27.48
C LEU A 22 20.83 6.22 -28.28
N PHE A 23 20.23 7.28 -28.82
CA PHE A 23 20.97 8.34 -29.51
C PHE A 23 21.92 9.09 -28.55
N LEU A 24 21.50 9.34 -27.31
CA LEU A 24 22.37 9.90 -26.28
C LEU A 24 23.53 8.97 -25.92
N ASP A 25 23.27 7.68 -25.72
CA ASP A 25 24.33 6.69 -25.48
C ASP A 25 25.36 6.71 -26.62
N MET A 26 24.89 6.87 -27.87
CA MET A 26 25.76 6.97 -29.05
C MET A 26 26.62 8.23 -29.04
N ILE A 27 26.04 9.41 -28.73
CA ILE A 27 26.78 10.68 -28.70
C ILE A 27 27.80 10.71 -27.56
N LEU A 28 27.41 10.21 -26.38
CA LEU A 28 28.25 10.24 -25.18
C LEU A 28 29.32 9.14 -25.16
N GLY A 29 29.38 8.29 -26.19
CA GLY A 29 30.34 7.21 -26.29
C GLY A 29 30.07 6.02 -25.37
N HIS A 30 28.87 5.94 -24.78
CA HIS A 30 28.44 4.84 -23.90
C HIS A 30 27.69 3.74 -24.64
N PHE A 31 27.48 3.88 -25.96
CA PHE A 31 26.83 2.85 -26.76
C PHE A 31 27.76 1.67 -27.03
N GLU A 32 27.63 0.62 -26.23
CA GLU A 32 28.39 -0.63 -26.32
C GLU A 32 27.54 -1.80 -26.84
N PRO A 33 27.21 -1.86 -28.14
CA PRO A 33 26.36 -2.92 -28.70
C PRO A 33 27.01 -4.31 -28.57
N GLY A 34 28.35 -4.36 -28.49
CA GLY A 34 29.11 -5.60 -28.30
C GLY A 34 28.73 -6.34 -27.01
N GLY A 35 28.48 -5.61 -25.93
CA GLY A 35 28.06 -6.18 -24.65
C GLY A 35 26.69 -6.86 -24.71
N LEU A 36 25.73 -6.21 -25.38
CA LEU A 36 24.39 -6.77 -25.62
C LEU A 36 24.46 -8.00 -26.53
N ILE A 37 25.22 -7.93 -27.63
CA ILE A 37 25.43 -9.05 -28.55
C ILE A 37 26.05 -10.24 -27.79
N PHE A 38 27.07 -10.01 -26.97
CA PHE A 38 27.68 -11.03 -26.13
C PHE A 38 26.66 -11.66 -25.18
N ALA A 39 25.83 -10.85 -24.51
CA ALA A 39 24.77 -11.33 -23.63
C ALA A 39 23.76 -12.22 -24.37
N PHE A 40 23.31 -11.80 -25.56
CA PHE A 40 22.42 -12.61 -26.40
C PHE A 40 23.05 -13.94 -26.82
N ILE A 41 24.32 -13.93 -27.22
CA ILE A 41 25.07 -15.15 -27.57
C ILE A 41 25.14 -16.10 -26.37
N MET A 42 25.48 -15.59 -25.17
CA MET A 42 25.53 -16.38 -23.94
C MET A 42 24.15 -16.97 -23.59
N ILE A 43 23.07 -16.20 -23.71
CA ILE A 43 21.71 -16.67 -23.48
C ILE A 43 21.33 -17.76 -24.50
N MET A 44 21.66 -17.58 -25.79
CA MET A 44 21.42 -18.57 -26.83
C MET A 44 22.17 -19.88 -26.55
N PHE A 45 23.46 -19.80 -26.18
CA PHE A 45 24.23 -20.97 -25.77
C PHE A 45 23.61 -21.62 -24.52
N GLY A 46 23.23 -20.85 -23.52
CA GLY A 46 22.57 -21.37 -22.32
C GLY A 46 21.30 -22.16 -22.63
N ARG A 47 20.43 -21.64 -23.50
CA ARG A 47 19.25 -22.36 -24.00
C ARG A 47 19.62 -23.62 -24.78
N HIS A 48 20.63 -23.55 -25.65
CA HIS A 48 21.12 -24.69 -26.42
C HIS A 48 21.68 -25.82 -25.54
N TYR A 49 22.46 -25.48 -24.52
CA TYR A 49 23.02 -26.45 -23.57
C TYR A 49 21.94 -27.08 -22.69
N ARG A 50 20.91 -26.32 -22.29
CA ARG A 50 19.74 -26.90 -21.60
C ARG A 50 18.98 -27.88 -22.49
N LYS A 51 18.79 -27.58 -23.79
CA LYS A 51 18.17 -28.51 -24.75
C LYS A 51 18.93 -29.83 -24.90
N LYS A 52 20.26 -29.83 -24.67
CA LYS A 52 21.10 -31.03 -24.67
C LYS A 52 21.20 -31.71 -23.29
N ASN A 53 20.24 -31.50 -22.39
CA ASN A 53 20.22 -32.03 -21.03
C ASN A 53 21.43 -31.65 -20.15
N ARG A 54 22.25 -30.67 -20.57
CA ARG A 54 23.41 -30.17 -19.80
C ARG A 54 23.02 -28.97 -18.96
N TYR A 55 22.17 -29.22 -17.96
CA TYR A 55 21.52 -28.17 -17.16
C TYR A 55 22.49 -27.24 -16.43
N VAL A 56 23.54 -27.77 -15.80
CA VAL A 56 24.50 -26.94 -15.04
C VAL A 56 25.18 -25.91 -15.97
N ARG A 57 25.75 -26.37 -17.09
CA ARG A 57 26.39 -25.47 -18.07
C ARG A 57 25.38 -24.50 -18.68
N GLY A 58 24.19 -25.00 -19.02
CA GLY A 58 23.12 -24.17 -19.55
C GLY A 58 22.70 -23.05 -18.59
N ASN A 59 22.57 -23.36 -17.30
CA ASN A 59 22.22 -22.38 -16.27
C ASN A 59 23.34 -21.37 -16.05
N VAL A 60 24.62 -21.79 -16.07
CA VAL A 60 25.76 -20.86 -15.97
C VAL A 60 25.74 -19.85 -17.12
N PHE A 61 25.59 -20.30 -18.36
CA PHE A 61 25.52 -19.41 -19.52
C PHE A 61 24.31 -18.47 -19.48
N LEU A 62 23.15 -18.96 -19.01
CA LEU A 62 21.95 -18.12 -18.82
C LEU A 62 22.17 -17.07 -17.72
N PHE A 63 22.80 -17.45 -16.61
CA PHE A 63 23.05 -16.55 -15.49
C PHE A 63 24.05 -15.45 -15.88
N VAL A 64 25.18 -15.84 -16.49
CA VAL A 64 26.18 -14.90 -16.99
C VAL A 64 25.59 -13.98 -18.06
N GLY A 65 24.91 -14.55 -19.06
CA GLY A 65 24.26 -13.76 -20.10
C GLY A 65 23.19 -12.81 -19.54
N GLY A 66 22.42 -13.27 -18.54
CA GLY A 66 21.42 -12.45 -17.85
C GLY A 66 22.03 -11.29 -17.07
N ILE A 67 23.10 -11.53 -16.31
CA ILE A 67 23.81 -10.46 -15.57
C ILE A 67 24.38 -9.42 -16.52
N VAL A 68 25.06 -9.86 -17.59
CA VAL A 68 25.65 -8.93 -18.58
C VAL A 68 24.54 -8.14 -19.28
N PHE A 69 23.44 -8.79 -19.66
CA PHE A 69 22.29 -8.10 -20.24
C PHE A 69 21.73 -7.03 -19.30
N LEU A 70 21.51 -7.37 -18.02
CA LEU A 70 20.99 -6.43 -17.03
C LEU A 70 21.96 -5.27 -16.81
N PHE A 71 23.26 -5.53 -16.72
CA PHE A 71 24.27 -4.48 -16.59
C PHE A 71 24.19 -3.45 -17.72
N PHE A 72 24.17 -3.91 -18.98
CA PHE A 72 24.03 -3.02 -20.14
C PHE A 72 22.66 -2.35 -20.23
N LEU A 73 21.59 -3.06 -19.83
CA LEU A 73 20.25 -2.50 -19.79
C LEU A 73 20.18 -1.32 -18.81
N PHE A 74 20.68 -1.47 -17.58
CA PHE A 74 20.66 -0.41 -16.57
C PHE A 74 21.64 0.72 -16.84
N SER A 75 22.74 0.43 -17.55
CA SER A 75 23.71 1.45 -17.94
C SER A 75 23.22 2.37 -19.08
N SER A 76 22.21 1.95 -19.84
CA SER A 76 21.72 2.71 -20.99
C SER A 76 20.87 3.91 -20.57
N ALA A 77 21.16 5.08 -21.14
CA ALA A 77 20.34 6.27 -20.98
C ALA A 77 18.89 6.04 -21.48
N ALA A 78 18.69 5.20 -22.49
CA ALA A 78 17.36 4.81 -22.97
C ALA A 78 16.50 4.18 -21.88
N PHE A 79 17.08 3.25 -21.13
CA PHE A 79 16.38 2.59 -20.03
C PHE A 79 16.08 3.57 -18.90
N VAL A 80 17.09 4.36 -18.49
CA VAL A 80 16.96 5.36 -17.42
C VAL A 80 15.85 6.38 -17.75
N LEU A 81 15.83 6.92 -18.97
CA LEU A 81 14.82 7.89 -19.40
C LEU A 81 13.40 7.30 -19.41
N VAL A 82 13.24 6.05 -19.85
CA VAL A 82 11.94 5.36 -19.79
C VAL A 82 11.47 5.19 -18.35
N VAL A 83 12.36 4.78 -17.43
CA VAL A 83 12.04 4.66 -16.00
C VAL A 83 11.61 6.01 -15.41
N PHE A 84 12.38 7.08 -15.66
CA PHE A 84 12.03 8.42 -15.21
C PHE A 84 10.69 8.91 -15.78
N ALA A 85 10.42 8.66 -17.06
CA ALA A 85 9.14 9.01 -17.68
C ALA A 85 7.97 8.27 -17.02
N CYS A 86 8.11 6.97 -16.75
CA CYS A 86 7.12 6.19 -16.03
C CYS A 86 6.87 6.73 -14.60
N LEU A 87 7.94 7.02 -13.85
CA LEU A 87 7.83 7.61 -12.51
C LEU A 87 7.16 8.99 -12.53
N ALA A 88 7.51 9.84 -13.49
CA ALA A 88 6.90 11.15 -13.66
C ALA A 88 5.39 11.05 -13.96
N LEU A 89 4.99 10.07 -14.78
CA LEU A 89 3.58 9.83 -15.09
C LEU A 89 2.79 9.32 -13.87
N ILE A 90 3.39 8.41 -13.09
CA ILE A 90 2.80 7.95 -11.82
C ILE A 90 2.66 9.14 -10.86
N GLY A 91 3.71 9.95 -10.69
CA GLY A 91 3.67 11.16 -9.87
C GLY A 91 2.59 12.14 -10.31
N TYR A 92 2.46 12.38 -11.62
CA TYR A 92 1.41 13.21 -12.18
C TYR A 92 0.00 12.67 -11.90
N GLN A 93 -0.21 11.36 -12.02
CA GLN A 93 -1.49 10.73 -11.69
C GLN A 93 -1.83 10.88 -10.20
N LEU A 94 -0.84 10.74 -9.32
CA LEU A 94 -1.03 10.90 -7.87
C LEU A 94 -1.43 12.33 -7.50
N ILE A 95 -0.78 13.35 -8.08
CA ILE A 95 -1.14 14.77 -7.84
C ILE A 95 -2.56 15.06 -8.33
N GLN A 96 -2.95 14.55 -9.51
CA GLN A 96 -4.31 14.75 -10.01
C GLN A 96 -5.39 14.09 -9.15
N GLN A 97 -5.07 13.00 -8.45
CA GLN A 97 -5.99 12.32 -7.54
C GLN A 97 -6.06 13.03 -6.18
N GLY A 98 -4.96 13.64 -5.71
CA GLY A 98 -4.90 14.41 -4.47
C GLY A 98 -5.79 15.67 -4.43
N HIS A 99 -6.11 16.27 -5.59
CA HIS A 99 -6.97 17.46 -5.68
C HIS A 99 -8.49 17.17 -5.69
N GLN A 100 -8.91 15.91 -5.53
CA GLN A 100 -10.32 15.52 -5.37
C GLN A 100 -10.65 15.15 -3.91
N GLN A 101 -10.06 15.85 -2.92
CA GLN A 101 -10.64 15.86 -1.58
C GLN A 101 -11.90 16.72 -1.59
N LYS A 102 -12.98 16.16 -2.15
CA LYS A 102 -14.32 16.60 -1.77
C LYS A 102 -14.44 16.28 -0.29
N ALA A 103 -14.50 17.31 0.55
CA ALA A 103 -15.03 17.17 1.90
C ALA A 103 -16.34 16.36 1.78
N MET A 104 -16.37 15.18 2.38
CA MET A 104 -17.55 14.31 2.34
C MET A 104 -18.70 15.06 3.01
N LYS A 105 -19.57 15.66 2.20
CA LYS A 105 -20.95 15.87 2.63
C LYS A 105 -21.61 14.51 2.64
N VAL A 106 -21.97 14.06 3.84
CA VAL A 106 -22.78 12.86 4.08
C VAL A 106 -24.09 13.05 3.33
N GLU A 107 -24.21 12.36 2.20
CA GLU A 107 -25.49 12.18 1.50
C GLU A 107 -25.93 10.75 1.83
N ILE A 108 -26.85 10.63 2.79
CA ILE A 108 -27.49 9.34 3.09
C ILE A 108 -28.27 8.96 1.84
N LYS A 109 -27.73 8.03 1.04
CA LYS A 109 -28.43 7.47 -0.11
C LYS A 109 -28.99 6.10 0.22
N GLU A 110 -30.26 5.97 -0.13
CA GLU A 110 -31.14 4.83 0.10
C GLU A 110 -30.55 3.50 -0.38
N LYS A 111 -30.96 2.45 0.34
CA LYS A 111 -30.63 1.04 0.15
C LYS A 111 -30.79 0.61 -1.31
N GLY A 112 -29.69 0.19 -1.94
CA GLY A 112 -29.71 -0.51 -3.22
C GLY A 112 -30.14 -1.97 -3.04
N TYR A 113 -31.16 -2.40 -3.77
CA TYR A 113 -31.70 -3.76 -3.77
C TYR A 113 -30.95 -4.68 -4.74
N ILE A 114 -30.68 -5.92 -4.32
CA ILE A 114 -30.33 -7.06 -5.18
C ILE A 114 -31.28 -8.20 -4.79
N ASP A 115 -32.15 -8.65 -5.70
CA ASP A 115 -33.09 -9.80 -5.57
C ASP A 115 -32.36 -11.15 -5.50
N GLU A 116 -32.85 -12.28 -4.95
CA GLU A 116 -34.07 -12.69 -4.23
C GLU A 116 -33.65 -14.03 -3.55
N GLU A 117 -33.30 -14.09 -2.26
CA GLU A 117 -34.10 -14.75 -1.19
C GLU A 117 -33.63 -14.30 0.22
N LYS A 118 -32.58 -13.48 0.29
CA LYS A 118 -32.12 -12.78 1.50
C LYS A 118 -31.64 -11.40 1.08
N GLN A 119 -32.22 -10.36 1.67
CA GLN A 119 -31.84 -8.98 1.39
C GLN A 119 -30.39 -8.74 1.85
N ILE A 120 -29.45 -8.56 0.91
CA ILE A 120 -28.08 -8.13 1.21
C ILE A 120 -28.02 -6.61 1.06
N TYR A 121 -27.84 -5.89 2.17
CA TYR A 121 -27.67 -4.44 2.15
C TYR A 121 -26.21 -4.08 1.91
N ARG A 122 -25.94 -3.22 0.92
CA ARG A 122 -24.63 -2.59 0.74
C ARG A 122 -24.63 -1.21 1.39
N THR A 123 -23.80 -1.02 2.40
CA THR A 123 -23.52 0.28 3.01
C THR A 123 -22.16 0.82 2.53
N GLU A 124 -21.98 2.14 2.55
CA GLU A 124 -20.65 2.74 2.39
C GLU A 124 -19.96 2.79 3.75
N PRO A 125 -18.66 2.43 3.85
CA PRO A 125 -17.94 2.52 5.12
C PRO A 125 -17.68 3.99 5.49
N TYR A 126 -17.72 4.28 6.79
CA TYR A 126 -17.37 5.59 7.34
C TYR A 126 -15.94 6.04 6.96
N ILE A 127 -15.00 5.10 6.87
CA ILE A 127 -13.61 5.35 6.48
C ILE A 127 -13.27 4.57 5.20
N LYS A 128 -12.72 5.26 4.20
CA LYS A 128 -12.23 4.66 2.96
C LYS A 128 -10.71 4.47 3.02
N ASN A 129 -10.21 3.48 2.27
CA ASN A 129 -8.77 3.25 2.12
C ASN A 129 -8.08 4.47 1.48
N MET A 130 -6.82 4.73 1.85
CA MET A 130 -6.10 5.94 1.41
C MET A 130 -4.61 5.71 1.22
N PHE A 131 -4.04 6.09 0.07
CA PHE A 131 -2.59 5.97 -0.13
C PHE A 131 -1.79 7.00 0.67
N VAL A 132 -2.22 8.27 0.67
CA VAL A 132 -1.56 9.37 1.39
C VAL A 132 -2.62 10.33 1.92
N GLY A 133 -2.47 10.78 3.16
CA GLY A 133 -3.36 11.77 3.78
C GLY A 133 -3.39 11.60 5.29
N ASN A 134 -4.40 12.14 5.97
CA ASN A 134 -4.63 11.90 7.39
C ASN A 134 -6.13 11.64 7.60
N VAL A 135 -6.46 10.73 8.52
CA VAL A 135 -7.83 10.46 8.94
C VAL A 135 -7.99 11.03 10.34
N ARG A 136 -8.93 11.95 10.51
CA ARG A 136 -9.33 12.47 11.83
C ARG A 136 -10.83 12.35 11.98
N MET A 137 -11.27 11.55 12.94
CA MET A 137 -12.66 11.47 13.38
C MET A 137 -12.75 12.01 14.79
N MET A 138 -13.11 13.28 14.90
CA MET A 138 -13.25 14.01 16.17
C MET A 138 -14.53 14.86 16.10
N ASP A 139 -15.04 15.27 17.27
CA ASP A 139 -16.02 16.35 17.42
C ASP A 139 -17.41 16.16 16.78
N HIS A 140 -17.88 14.91 16.61
CA HIS A 140 -19.26 14.63 16.22
C HIS A 140 -19.78 13.33 16.84
N ILE A 141 -21.09 13.28 17.12
CA ILE A 141 -21.76 12.07 17.58
C ILE A 141 -22.06 11.22 16.35
N TYR A 142 -21.60 9.97 16.35
CA TYR A 142 -21.84 9.00 15.29
C TYR A 142 -22.09 7.62 15.88
N GLU A 143 -22.89 6.80 15.20
CA GLU A 143 -23.02 5.37 15.52
C GLU A 143 -21.86 4.63 14.88
N ILE A 144 -21.03 3.98 15.70
CA ILE A 144 -19.85 3.28 15.19
C ILE A 144 -20.23 1.87 14.73
N GLU A 145 -19.99 1.63 13.44
CA GLU A 145 -19.96 0.28 12.86
C GLU A 145 -18.53 -0.26 12.82
N ASP A 146 -18.38 -1.53 12.44
CA ASP A 146 -17.07 -2.12 12.20
C ASP A 146 -16.25 -1.29 11.20
N ILE A 147 -15.00 -1.02 11.56
CA ILE A 147 -14.07 -0.25 10.75
C ILE A 147 -13.08 -1.21 10.10
N ASN A 148 -12.83 -1.07 8.80
CA ASN A 148 -11.73 -1.74 8.11
C ASN A 148 -11.07 -0.78 7.13
N VAL A 149 -9.93 -0.20 7.54
CA VAL A 149 -9.19 0.79 6.75
C VAL A 149 -7.78 0.33 6.48
N GLN A 150 -7.32 0.63 5.26
CA GLN A 150 -5.94 0.43 4.81
C GLN A 150 -5.34 1.75 4.32
N TYR A 151 -4.10 2.03 4.70
CA TYR A 151 -3.40 3.20 4.25
C TYR A 151 -1.91 3.02 3.91
N GLY A 152 -1.39 3.91 3.07
CA GLY A 152 0.03 4.00 2.74
C GLY A 152 0.79 4.85 3.75
N ALA A 153 0.88 6.16 3.50
CA ALA A 153 1.50 7.16 4.38
C ALA A 153 0.44 8.08 5.00
N CYS A 154 0.02 7.79 6.22
CA CYS A 154 -1.12 8.48 6.86
C CYS A 154 -1.13 8.34 8.38
N ASP A 155 -1.48 9.40 9.09
CA ASP A 155 -1.85 9.31 10.51
C ASP A 155 -3.37 9.08 10.63
N VAL A 156 -3.77 8.14 11.49
CA VAL A 156 -5.16 7.82 11.81
C VAL A 156 -5.45 8.20 13.26
N GLU A 157 -6.41 9.08 13.45
CA GLU A 157 -6.85 9.56 14.75
C GLU A 157 -8.38 9.39 14.85
N ILE A 158 -8.83 8.53 15.77
CA ILE A 158 -10.25 8.21 15.95
C ILE A 158 -10.60 8.45 17.42
N ASP A 159 -11.56 9.35 17.64
CA ASP A 159 -12.14 9.60 18.94
C ASP A 159 -13.43 8.79 19.12
N LEU A 160 -13.35 7.77 19.97
CA LEU A 160 -14.49 6.90 20.30
C LEU A 160 -15.27 7.43 21.50
N THR A 161 -14.85 8.53 22.14
CA THR A 161 -15.56 9.13 23.28
C THR A 161 -16.91 9.73 22.89
N THR A 162 -17.06 10.13 21.63
CA THR A 162 -18.31 10.66 21.07
C THR A 162 -19.09 9.62 20.28
N ALA A 163 -18.58 8.40 20.14
CA ALA A 163 -19.23 7.33 19.38
C ALA A 163 -20.29 6.60 20.21
N MET A 164 -21.46 6.36 19.60
CA MET A 164 -22.44 5.41 20.13
C MET A 164 -21.99 3.99 19.79
N ILE A 165 -21.38 3.31 20.76
CA ILE A 165 -20.93 1.91 20.63
C ILE A 165 -22.14 0.99 20.86
N PRO A 166 -22.53 0.17 19.86
CA PRO A 166 -23.65 -0.76 20.00
C PRO A 166 -23.35 -1.88 21.00
N GLU A 167 -24.40 -2.56 21.47
CA GLU A 167 -24.23 -3.79 22.25
C GLU A 167 -23.52 -4.89 21.43
N GLY A 168 -22.61 -5.61 22.07
CA GLY A 168 -21.75 -6.59 21.44
C GLY A 168 -20.30 -6.13 21.27
N GLU A 169 -19.63 -6.72 20.29
CA GLU A 169 -18.21 -6.46 19.97
C GLU A 169 -18.12 -5.66 18.67
N THR A 170 -17.69 -4.40 18.76
CA THR A 170 -17.34 -3.56 17.60
C THR A 170 -15.89 -3.84 17.20
N VAL A 171 -15.64 -4.15 15.92
CA VAL A 171 -14.31 -4.50 15.42
C VAL A 171 -13.71 -3.36 14.61
N ILE A 172 -12.53 -2.89 15.02
CA ILE A 172 -11.76 -1.85 14.35
C ILE A 172 -10.49 -2.47 13.79
N VAL A 173 -10.39 -2.54 12.46
CA VAL A 173 -9.24 -3.07 11.73
C VAL A 173 -8.51 -1.95 10.99
N ILE A 174 -7.24 -1.72 11.34
CA ILE A 174 -6.42 -0.64 10.76
C ILE A 174 -5.09 -1.19 10.24
N ARG A 175 -4.82 -1.04 8.95
CA ARG A 175 -3.56 -1.49 8.32
C ARG A 175 -2.84 -0.32 7.66
N GLY A 176 -1.59 -0.11 7.99
CA GLY A 176 -0.79 1.01 7.50
C GLY A 176 0.62 0.60 7.07
N VAL A 177 1.23 1.37 6.17
CA VAL A 177 2.67 1.24 5.87
C VAL A 177 3.45 2.21 6.76
N ILE A 178 3.19 3.51 6.64
CA ILE A 178 3.89 4.56 7.38
C ILE A 178 2.86 5.48 8.06
N GLY A 179 3.05 5.76 9.34
CA GLY A 179 2.24 6.72 10.10
C GLY A 179 1.71 6.11 11.40
N ASN A 180 1.03 6.94 12.19
CA ASN A 180 0.63 6.59 13.55
C ASN A 180 -0.87 6.31 13.63
N ILE A 181 -1.25 5.48 14.59
CA ILE A 181 -2.63 5.22 14.96
C ILE A 181 -2.85 5.78 16.37
N ARG A 182 -3.83 6.67 16.55
CA ARG A 182 -4.25 7.18 17.86
C ARG A 182 -5.73 6.92 18.04
N LEU A 183 -6.08 6.17 19.08
CA LEU A 183 -7.46 5.84 19.42
C LEU A 183 -7.76 6.40 20.82
N TYR A 184 -8.77 7.25 20.92
CA TYR A 184 -9.29 7.70 22.20
C TYR A 184 -10.52 6.85 22.54
N VAL A 185 -10.50 6.16 23.68
CA VAL A 185 -11.53 5.20 24.08
C VAL A 185 -12.15 5.65 25.40
N PRO A 186 -13.48 5.66 25.56
CA PRO A 186 -14.11 5.95 26.85
C PRO A 186 -13.58 5.08 27.99
N TYR A 187 -13.42 5.64 29.19
CA TYR A 187 -12.98 4.88 30.38
C TYR A 187 -13.86 3.66 30.70
N ASP A 188 -15.17 3.77 30.47
CA ASP A 188 -16.21 2.78 30.77
C ASP A 188 -16.33 1.67 29.70
N ILE A 189 -15.52 1.73 28.64
CA ILE A 189 -15.51 0.72 27.58
C ILE A 189 -14.31 -0.23 27.73
N GLU A 190 -14.62 -1.52 27.68
CA GLU A 190 -13.64 -2.59 27.69
C GLU A 190 -13.10 -2.85 26.27
N LEU A 191 -11.80 -3.11 26.13
CA LEU A 191 -11.15 -3.26 24.83
C LEU A 191 -10.12 -4.39 24.77
N SER A 192 -9.89 -4.90 23.56
CA SER A 192 -8.81 -5.81 23.22
C SER A 192 -8.05 -5.25 22.04
N LEU A 193 -6.72 -5.14 22.16
CA LEU A 193 -5.84 -4.75 21.07
C LEU A 193 -5.00 -5.94 20.64
N ASN A 194 -5.04 -6.29 19.36
CA ASN A 194 -4.06 -7.14 18.71
C ASN A 194 -3.29 -6.28 17.70
N HIS A 195 -1.99 -6.13 17.91
CA HIS A 195 -1.17 -5.22 17.12
C HIS A 195 0.11 -5.89 16.62
N SER A 196 0.46 -5.64 15.36
CA SER A 196 1.71 -6.08 14.74
C SER A 196 2.46 -4.90 14.13
N VAL A 197 3.76 -4.76 14.41
CA VAL A 197 4.59 -3.69 13.86
C VAL A 197 5.99 -4.14 13.49
N ILE A 198 6.52 -3.70 12.34
CA ILE A 198 7.92 -3.97 11.97
C ILE A 198 8.87 -2.99 12.67
N VAL A 199 8.60 -1.69 12.67
CA VAL A 199 9.37 -0.67 13.42
C VAL A 199 8.42 0.32 14.08
N GLY A 200 8.41 0.38 15.41
CA GLY A 200 7.60 1.37 16.11
C GLY A 200 7.30 1.00 17.55
N ARG A 201 6.29 1.67 18.09
CA ARG A 201 5.86 1.54 19.48
C ARG A 201 4.37 1.27 19.59
N VAL A 202 3.99 0.60 20.67
CA VAL A 202 2.61 0.37 21.06
C VAL A 202 2.44 0.92 22.46
N LEU A 203 1.54 1.88 22.61
CA LEU A 203 1.26 2.57 23.86
C LEU A 203 -0.19 2.32 24.27
N LEU A 204 -0.38 1.83 25.49
CA LEU A 204 -1.68 1.67 26.15
C LEU A 204 -1.56 2.22 27.58
N PRO A 205 -2.68 2.45 28.29
CA PRO A 205 -2.62 2.90 29.67
C PRO A 205 -1.78 1.94 30.54
N GLY A 206 -0.68 2.45 31.08
CA GLY A 206 0.26 1.70 31.93
C GLY A 206 1.16 0.70 31.21
N HIS A 207 1.11 0.58 29.88
CA HIS A 207 1.90 -0.37 29.11
C HIS A 207 2.51 0.30 27.86
N GLU A 208 3.82 0.22 27.73
CA GLU A 208 4.55 0.67 26.54
C GLU A 208 5.45 -0.47 26.06
N GLU A 209 5.32 -0.81 24.78
CA GLU A 209 6.24 -1.72 24.11
C GLU A 209 6.85 -1.05 22.88
N THR A 210 8.17 -1.11 22.78
CA THR A 210 8.94 -0.58 21.64
C THR A 210 9.77 -1.69 21.01
N GLY A 211 9.86 -1.72 19.68
CA GLY A 211 10.90 -2.52 19.04
C GLY A 211 10.70 -2.84 17.57
N PHE A 212 11.48 -3.83 17.14
CA PHE A 212 11.46 -4.37 15.79
C PHE A 212 10.64 -5.66 15.73
N ASN A 213 9.79 -5.79 14.71
CA ASN A 213 8.99 -6.98 14.40
C ASN A 213 8.24 -7.54 15.62
N ARG A 214 7.40 -6.71 16.22
CA ARG A 214 6.59 -7.03 17.40
C ARG A 214 5.19 -7.49 16.99
N ASN A 215 4.67 -8.42 17.77
CA ASN A 215 3.26 -8.82 17.76
C ASN A 215 2.80 -8.90 19.21
N VAL A 216 1.86 -8.04 19.58
CA VAL A 216 1.42 -7.84 20.96
C VAL A 216 -0.10 -7.96 21.03
N THR A 217 -0.57 -8.50 22.14
CA THR A 217 -2.00 -8.57 22.43
C THR A 217 -2.27 -8.08 23.84
N PHE A 218 -3.13 -7.07 23.95
CA PHE A 218 -3.60 -6.51 25.21
C PHE A 218 -5.11 -6.68 25.31
N ARG A 219 -5.61 -6.77 26.55
CA ARG A 219 -7.03 -6.90 26.84
C ARG A 219 -7.32 -6.35 28.22
N THR A 220 -8.40 -5.61 28.37
CA THR A 220 -8.91 -5.20 29.68
C THR A 220 -9.56 -6.39 30.39
N GLU A 221 -9.59 -6.34 31.73
CA GLU A 221 -9.96 -7.50 32.56
C GLU A 221 -11.38 -8.01 32.27
N GLN A 222 -12.35 -7.10 32.10
CA GLN A 222 -13.78 -7.44 32.00
C GLN A 222 -14.26 -7.54 30.55
N TYR A 223 -13.34 -7.57 29.57
CA TYR A 223 -13.71 -7.57 28.17
C TYR A 223 -14.66 -8.71 27.78
N LYS A 224 -14.50 -9.92 28.34
CA LYS A 224 -15.33 -11.08 27.95
C LYS A 224 -16.79 -10.92 28.39
N GLU A 225 -16.99 -10.26 29.52
CA GLU A 225 -18.26 -10.10 30.20
C GLU A 225 -18.94 -8.76 29.85
N ALA A 226 -18.18 -7.80 29.34
CA ALA A 226 -18.68 -6.48 29.00
C ALA A 226 -19.78 -6.54 27.92
N PRO A 227 -20.93 -5.87 28.13
CA PRO A 227 -22.03 -5.83 27.17
C PRO A 227 -21.68 -5.02 25.92
N ARG A 228 -20.78 -4.04 26.06
CA ARG A 228 -20.25 -3.20 24.98
C ARG A 228 -18.73 -3.26 25.04
N ARG A 229 -18.08 -3.62 23.95
CA ARG A 229 -16.62 -3.78 23.89
C ARG A 229 -16.05 -3.55 22.50
N ILE A 230 -14.77 -3.18 22.45
CA ILE A 230 -14.08 -2.87 21.19
C ILE A 230 -12.89 -3.79 20.96
N LYS A 231 -12.91 -4.49 19.81
CA LYS A 231 -11.76 -5.27 19.33
C LYS A 231 -10.97 -4.46 18.32
N ILE A 232 -9.74 -4.12 18.64
CA ILE A 232 -8.83 -3.41 17.76
C ILE A 232 -7.83 -4.42 17.19
N ILE A 233 -7.75 -4.49 15.86
CA ILE A 233 -6.74 -5.27 15.14
C ILE A 233 -5.95 -4.28 14.29
N SER A 234 -4.67 -4.10 14.57
CA SER A 234 -3.86 -3.12 13.83
C SER A 234 -2.53 -3.69 13.35
N SER A 235 -2.05 -3.19 12.21
CA SER A 235 -0.76 -3.59 11.65
C SER A 235 -0.07 -2.42 10.96
N LEU A 236 1.19 -2.18 11.32
CA LEU A 236 2.04 -1.13 10.73
C LEU A 236 3.38 -1.69 10.23
N VAL A 237 3.94 -1.09 9.18
CA VAL A 237 5.36 -1.32 8.84
C VAL A 237 6.23 -0.38 9.66
N VAL A 238 5.97 0.93 9.62
CA VAL A 238 6.66 1.94 10.42
C VAL A 238 5.65 2.89 11.08
N GLY A 239 5.71 3.02 12.40
CA GLY A 239 4.94 4.02 13.15
C GLY A 239 4.44 3.50 14.50
N ASP A 240 3.81 4.40 15.25
CA ASP A 240 3.35 4.12 16.61
C ASP A 240 1.84 3.88 16.65
N THR A 241 1.39 3.00 17.54
CA THR A 241 -0.03 2.79 17.85
C THR A 241 -0.29 3.12 19.31
N GLU A 242 -1.15 4.11 19.55
CA GLU A 242 -1.49 4.61 20.87
C GLU A 242 -2.99 4.45 21.11
N VAL A 243 -3.34 3.82 22.22
CA VAL A 243 -4.71 3.74 22.74
C VAL A 243 -4.77 4.51 24.06
N ARG A 244 -5.58 5.56 24.12
CA ARG A 244 -5.76 6.39 25.33
C ARG A 244 -7.16 6.16 25.87
N LYS A 245 -7.27 5.80 27.15
CA LYS A 245 -8.56 5.89 27.85
C LYS A 245 -8.79 7.35 28.28
N VAL A 246 -9.93 7.93 27.90
CA VAL A 246 -10.33 9.33 28.12
C VAL A 246 -11.76 9.38 28.68
#